data_AF-A0A559QVQ3-F1
#
_entry.id   AF-A0A559QVQ3-F1
#
_cell.length_a   1.000
_cell.length_b   1.000
_cell.length_c   1.000
_cell.angle_alpha   90.00
_cell.angle_beta   90.00
_cell.angle_gamma   90.00
#
_symmetry.space_group_name_H-M   'P 1'
#
loop_
_entity.id
_entity.type
_entity.pdbx_description
1 polymer ?
#
loop_
_entity_poly.entity_id
_entity_poly.type
_entity_poly.pdbx_seq_one_letter_code
_entity_poly.pdbx_strand_id
1 'polypeptide(L)'
;MKGYFRISAIVLLALNTLLSCSQGQRHTNQAEAGAKIPDVSAIQKYSAYTQKYTDTTVLTQNHATGHVGDLFFTHWKDGGSTSLTLDTYGDFNVSWQGGGYNYVGGPGWHFGDKNRVIGYRFNEDSGATYITLYGWGYDKTMPASNPAHLVEYYILQRWTYDPSKDGVFGKKFVSNGVEYSTYRSLRDQKPSINNTSTFYQYWSKPSEQRQLGKDYEINFADHVKAWADTGWIIPNMKNFDANDDPTYQVMAVEVFNPGKNGTASGRVWDASHK
;
A
#
# COMPACT_ATOMS: atom_id res chain seq x y z
N MET A 1 70.30 -21.19 -28.91
CA MET A 1 70.78 -19.79 -29.06
C MET A 1 69.84 -18.91 -28.25
N LYS A 2 70.29 -18.42 -27.08
CA LYS A 2 70.49 -16.99 -26.72
C LYS A 2 69.18 -16.16 -26.79
N GLY A 3 68.67 -15.49 -25.76
CA GLY A 3 69.09 -15.18 -24.38
C GLY A 3 67.91 -14.51 -23.64
N TYR A 4 67.72 -14.71 -22.33
CA TYR A 4 68.32 -14.02 -21.16
C TYR A 4 67.65 -12.70 -20.75
N PHE A 5 67.07 -12.68 -19.53
CA PHE A 5 67.24 -11.73 -18.39
C PHE A 5 66.33 -12.25 -17.24
N ARG A 6 66.74 -12.94 -16.15
CA ARG A 6 67.58 -12.60 -14.95
C ARG A 6 67.09 -11.32 -14.24
N ILE A 7 66.86 -11.23 -12.91
CA ILE A 7 67.76 -11.51 -11.76
C ILE A 7 66.99 -11.70 -10.41
N SER A 8 67.53 -12.61 -9.59
CA SER A 8 67.66 -12.78 -8.11
C SER A 8 66.90 -11.88 -7.11
N ALA A 9 66.21 -12.41 -6.09
CA ALA A 9 66.63 -13.11 -4.85
C ALA A 9 67.16 -12.17 -3.75
N ILE A 10 66.56 -12.22 -2.55
CA ILE A 10 67.20 -12.00 -1.24
C ILE A 10 66.41 -12.78 -0.17
N VAL A 11 67.18 -13.52 0.63
CA VAL A 11 66.81 -14.27 1.84
C VAL A 11 66.83 -13.31 3.02
N LEU A 12 65.92 -13.45 4.01
CA LEU A 12 66.29 -13.30 5.43
C LEU A 12 65.25 -13.93 6.36
N LEU A 13 65.69 -14.93 7.12
CA LEU A 13 65.05 -15.45 8.32
C LEU A 13 65.47 -14.58 9.51
N ALA A 14 64.54 -14.15 10.35
CA ALA A 14 64.86 -13.73 11.73
C ALA A 14 63.63 -13.93 12.64
N LEU A 15 63.77 -14.87 13.59
CA LEU A 15 62.99 -14.91 14.83
C LEU A 15 63.38 -13.72 15.70
N ASN A 16 62.41 -13.04 16.31
CA ASN A 16 62.48 -12.63 17.71
C ASN A 16 61.13 -12.18 18.26
N THR A 17 60.96 -12.46 19.54
CA THR A 17 59.73 -12.48 20.32
C THR A 17 59.44 -11.18 21.06
N LEU A 18 58.15 -11.01 21.38
CA LEU A 18 57.53 -10.36 22.56
C LEU A 18 57.07 -8.89 22.52
N LEU A 19 55.82 -8.77 23.00
CA LEU A 19 55.09 -7.67 23.68
C LEU A 19 54.11 -6.78 22.88
N SER A 20 52.83 -7.14 23.09
CA SER A 20 51.70 -6.27 23.48
C SER A 20 51.22 -5.17 22.54
N CYS A 21 50.01 -5.36 21.99
CA CYS A 21 48.86 -4.51 22.30
C CYS A 21 47.56 -5.16 21.78
N SER A 22 46.54 -5.20 22.64
CA SER A 22 45.20 -5.67 22.34
C SER A 22 44.48 -4.75 21.37
N GLN A 23 43.76 -5.29 20.39
CA GLN A 23 42.52 -4.70 19.90
C GLN A 23 41.63 -5.79 19.31
N GLY A 24 40.46 -5.95 19.92
CA GLY A 24 39.49 -6.99 19.58
C GLY A 24 38.90 -6.80 18.18
N GLN A 25 38.81 -7.90 17.45
CA GLN A 25 38.08 -7.97 16.20
C GLN A 25 36.57 -7.85 16.48
N ARG A 26 35.96 -6.76 16.02
CA ARG A 26 34.51 -6.62 15.93
C ARG A 26 34.02 -7.46 14.75
N HIS A 27 33.28 -8.51 15.04
CA HIS A 27 32.35 -9.14 14.11
C HIS A 27 31.32 -8.11 13.66
N THR A 28 31.28 -7.79 12.37
CA THR A 28 30.18 -7.06 11.76
C THR A 28 29.07 -8.05 11.44
N ASN A 29 28.08 -8.16 12.32
CA ASN A 29 26.77 -8.70 11.98
C ASN A 29 26.10 -7.72 11.02
N GLN A 30 25.86 -8.14 9.77
CA GLN A 30 24.84 -7.51 8.94
C GLN A 30 23.48 -7.90 9.52
N ALA A 31 22.90 -6.98 10.30
CA ALA A 31 21.50 -7.05 10.68
C ALA A 31 20.67 -6.60 9.47
N GLU A 32 19.75 -7.46 9.02
CA GLU A 32 18.66 -7.06 8.15
C GLU A 32 17.94 -5.85 8.76
N ALA A 33 17.73 -4.81 7.95
CA ALA A 33 17.03 -3.61 8.34
C ALA A 33 15.56 -3.92 8.61
N GLY A 34 15.25 -4.34 9.84
CA GLY A 34 13.89 -4.38 10.36
C GLY A 34 13.28 -2.98 10.27
N ALA A 35 12.19 -2.85 9.51
CA ALA A 35 11.46 -1.60 9.37
C ALA A 35 11.10 -1.04 10.75
N LYS A 36 11.72 0.09 11.12
CA LYS A 36 11.53 0.78 12.39
C LYS A 36 10.04 1.08 12.56
N ILE A 37 9.44 0.62 13.65
CA ILE A 37 8.07 1.00 14.03
C ILE A 37 8.03 2.53 14.07
N PRO A 38 7.03 3.19 13.45
CA PRO A 38 6.97 4.65 13.40
C PRO A 38 7.03 5.26 14.80
N ASP A 39 7.77 6.37 14.91
CA ASP A 39 7.89 7.15 16.14
C ASP A 39 6.50 7.61 16.61
N VAL A 40 6.22 7.45 17.90
CA VAL A 40 4.95 7.83 18.54
C VAL A 40 4.64 9.32 18.31
N SER A 41 5.66 10.16 18.16
CA SER A 41 5.51 11.58 17.81
C SER A 41 4.88 11.80 16.42
N ALA A 42 5.17 10.92 15.45
CA ALA A 42 4.62 10.98 14.10
C ALA A 42 3.13 10.55 14.07
N ILE A 43 2.72 9.68 15.00
CA ILE A 43 1.32 9.29 15.19
C ILE A 43 0.50 10.49 15.70
N GLN A 44 1.08 11.34 16.56
CA GLN A 44 0.40 12.52 17.12
C GLN A 44 0.20 13.67 16.12
N LYS A 45 0.98 13.71 15.02
CA LYS A 45 0.85 14.75 13.98
C LYS A 45 -0.55 14.79 13.35
N TYR A 46 -1.26 13.67 13.36
CA TYR A 46 -2.60 13.56 12.79
C TYR A 46 -3.53 13.13 13.90
N SER A 47 -4.34 14.07 14.39
CA SER A 47 -5.41 13.78 15.35
C SER A 47 -6.35 12.67 14.85
N ALA A 48 -6.43 12.48 13.54
CA ALA A 48 -7.15 11.38 12.91
C ALA A 48 -6.56 9.97 13.24
N TYR A 49 -5.26 9.82 13.57
CA TYR A 49 -4.70 8.51 14.00
C TYR A 49 -4.84 8.19 15.47
N THR A 50 -5.13 9.18 16.32
CA THR A 50 -5.45 8.93 17.74
C THR A 50 -6.93 8.65 17.94
N GLN A 51 -7.76 8.89 16.92
CA GLN A 51 -9.18 8.63 16.95
C GLN A 51 -9.44 7.12 16.88
N LYS A 52 -9.76 6.54 18.04
CA LYS A 52 -10.12 5.13 18.18
C LYS A 52 -11.54 5.01 18.72
N TYR A 53 -12.37 4.32 17.97
CA TYR A 53 -13.70 3.92 18.37
C TYR A 53 -13.70 2.46 18.83
N THR A 54 -14.44 2.15 19.89
CA THR A 54 -14.55 0.78 20.45
C THR A 54 -15.86 0.07 20.10
N ASP A 55 -16.77 0.76 19.42
CA ASP A 55 -18.07 0.26 19.00
C ASP A 55 -18.33 0.61 17.53
N THR A 56 -19.38 0.04 16.95
CA THR A 56 -19.84 0.38 15.59
C THR A 56 -19.97 1.88 15.42
N THR A 57 -19.33 2.40 14.38
CA THR A 57 -19.21 3.84 14.12
C THR A 57 -19.77 4.20 12.77
N VAL A 58 -20.48 5.33 12.69
CA VAL A 58 -20.99 5.90 11.44
C VAL A 58 -20.26 7.20 11.14
N LEU A 59 -19.62 7.27 9.98
CA LEU A 59 -18.85 8.41 9.50
C LEU A 59 -19.67 9.15 8.44
N THR A 60 -19.88 10.45 8.67
CA THR A 60 -20.74 11.30 7.82
C THR A 60 -20.09 12.64 7.45
N GLN A 61 -18.99 13.00 8.10
CA GLN A 61 -18.15 14.17 7.80
C GLN A 61 -17.49 14.06 6.43
N ASN A 62 -17.09 15.18 5.81
CA ASN A 62 -16.48 15.14 4.47
C ASN A 62 -15.15 14.39 4.42
N HIS A 63 -14.40 14.39 5.52
CA HIS A 63 -13.16 13.65 5.62
C HIS A 63 -12.95 13.15 7.05
N ALA A 64 -12.52 11.91 7.19
CA ALA A 64 -12.00 11.36 8.42
C ALA A 64 -11.16 10.11 8.18
N THR A 65 -10.16 9.92 9.03
CA THR A 65 -9.43 8.66 9.18
C THR A 65 -9.35 8.31 10.66
N GLY A 66 -9.02 7.06 10.98
CA GLY A 66 -8.92 6.58 12.36
C GLY A 66 -9.13 5.07 12.46
N HIS A 67 -9.46 4.59 13.65
CA HIS A 67 -9.65 3.16 13.90
C HIS A 67 -11.02 2.86 14.52
N VAL A 68 -11.61 1.75 14.08
CA VAL A 68 -12.72 1.08 14.79
C VAL A 68 -12.20 -0.28 15.21
N GLY A 69 -12.04 -0.49 16.52
CA GLY A 69 -11.32 -1.66 17.02
C GLY A 69 -9.86 -1.65 16.55
N ASP A 70 -9.46 -2.71 15.85
CA ASP A 70 -8.10 -2.86 15.31
C ASP A 70 -7.99 -2.46 13.82
N LEU A 71 -9.12 -2.22 13.15
CA LEU A 71 -9.15 -1.81 11.76
C LEU A 71 -9.05 -0.30 11.63
N PHE A 72 -8.15 0.14 10.75
CA PHE A 72 -8.12 1.50 10.26
C PHE A 72 -9.28 1.74 9.29
N PHE A 73 -9.69 2.99 9.13
CA PHE A 73 -10.55 3.41 8.02
C PHE A 73 -10.02 4.71 7.41
N THR A 74 -10.31 4.89 6.12
CA THR A 74 -10.34 6.20 5.49
C THR A 74 -11.72 6.48 4.93
N HIS A 75 -12.14 7.73 5.01
CA HIS A 75 -13.42 8.23 4.54
C HIS A 75 -13.20 9.63 3.96
N TRP A 76 -13.44 9.79 2.66
CA TRP A 76 -13.41 11.08 1.99
C TRP A 76 -14.61 11.22 1.04
N LYS A 77 -15.20 12.41 1.02
CA LYS A 77 -16.20 12.85 0.04
C LYS A 77 -16.07 14.34 -0.24
N ASP A 78 -16.46 14.75 -1.45
CA ASP A 78 -16.55 16.16 -1.83
C ASP A 78 -17.92 16.80 -1.50
N GLY A 79 -18.88 16.02 -1.02
CA GLY A 79 -20.19 16.48 -0.58
C GLY A 79 -21.22 15.37 -0.45
N GLY A 80 -22.49 15.77 -0.30
CA GLY A 80 -23.62 14.85 -0.18
C GLY A 80 -23.69 14.07 1.15
N SER A 81 -24.66 13.16 1.23
CA SER A 81 -24.97 12.39 2.44
C SER A 81 -24.34 10.99 2.48
N THR A 82 -23.31 10.74 1.65
CA THR A 82 -22.59 9.46 1.70
C THR A 82 -22.03 9.20 3.10
N SER A 83 -22.18 7.97 3.59
CA SER A 83 -21.71 7.52 4.90
C SER A 83 -20.98 6.19 4.84
N LEU A 84 -20.08 5.97 5.80
CA LEU A 84 -19.44 4.68 6.08
C LEU A 84 -19.82 4.23 7.48
N THR A 85 -20.44 3.08 7.60
CA THR A 85 -20.62 2.36 8.87
C THR A 85 -19.58 1.25 8.95
N LEU A 86 -18.87 1.15 10.07
CA LEU A 86 -17.85 0.12 10.32
C LEU A 86 -17.97 -0.38 11.76
N ASP A 87 -17.86 -1.68 11.98
CA ASP A 87 -17.74 -2.28 13.30
C ASP A 87 -16.31 -2.79 13.60
N THR A 88 -16.13 -3.29 14.83
CA THR A 88 -14.83 -3.76 15.33
C THR A 88 -14.40 -5.12 14.75
N TYR A 89 -15.28 -5.83 14.05
CA TYR A 89 -15.03 -7.13 13.42
C TYR A 89 -14.84 -7.04 11.89
N GLY A 90 -14.92 -5.83 11.36
CA GLY A 90 -14.69 -5.48 9.97
C GLY A 90 -15.90 -5.55 9.07
N ASP A 91 -17.10 -5.76 9.62
CA ASP A 91 -18.34 -5.61 8.86
C ASP A 91 -18.58 -4.11 8.62
N PHE A 92 -18.89 -3.76 7.37
CA PHE A 92 -19.04 -2.38 6.95
C PHE A 92 -20.12 -2.20 5.88
N ASN A 93 -20.60 -0.96 5.79
CA ASN A 93 -21.55 -0.53 4.78
C ASN A 93 -21.23 0.90 4.34
N VAL A 94 -21.07 1.10 3.03
CA VAL A 94 -21.03 2.42 2.41
C VAL A 94 -22.37 2.67 1.74
N SER A 95 -23.09 3.71 2.18
CA SER A 95 -24.32 4.17 1.53
C SER A 95 -24.07 5.52 0.89
N TRP A 96 -24.25 5.64 -0.42
CA TRP A 96 -24.01 6.88 -1.16
C TRP A 96 -25.28 7.54 -1.68
N GLN A 97 -25.21 8.86 -1.78
CA GLN A 97 -26.21 9.70 -2.42
C GLN A 97 -25.94 9.80 -3.93
N GLY A 98 -26.98 9.58 -4.74
CA GLY A 98 -26.97 9.97 -6.16
C GLY A 98 -27.10 11.47 -6.32
N GLY A 99 -26.46 12.03 -7.36
CA GLY A 99 -26.45 13.47 -7.62
C GLY A 99 -25.08 14.07 -7.91
N GLY A 100 -24.10 13.23 -8.23
CA GLY A 100 -22.84 13.68 -8.83
C GLY A 100 -21.68 14.00 -7.89
N TYR A 101 -21.77 13.62 -6.61
CA TYR A 101 -20.67 13.70 -5.65
C TYR A 101 -19.64 12.57 -5.84
N ASN A 102 -18.48 12.70 -5.23
CA ASN A 102 -17.43 11.69 -5.24
C ASN A 102 -17.16 11.18 -3.83
N TYR A 103 -16.86 9.89 -3.72
CA TYR A 103 -16.56 9.21 -2.47
C TYR A 103 -15.40 8.21 -2.67
N VAL A 104 -14.48 8.19 -1.70
CA VAL A 104 -13.42 7.19 -1.57
C VAL A 104 -13.33 6.82 -0.10
N GLY A 105 -13.50 5.55 0.24
CA GLY A 105 -13.30 5.11 1.62
C GLY A 105 -13.55 3.63 1.84
N GLY A 106 -13.12 3.17 3.01
CA GLY A 106 -13.29 1.79 3.42
C GLY A 106 -12.36 1.39 4.58
N PRO A 107 -12.59 0.20 5.15
CA PRO A 107 -11.78 -0.34 6.25
C PRO A 107 -10.49 -1.04 5.79
N GLY A 108 -9.51 -1.13 6.68
CA GLY A 108 -8.27 -1.86 6.48
C GLY A 108 -7.22 -1.55 7.53
N TRP A 109 -6.03 -1.13 7.10
CA TRP A 109 -4.86 -0.94 7.96
C TRP A 109 -4.19 0.41 7.66
N HIS A 110 -3.67 1.04 8.71
CA HIS A 110 -3.02 2.35 8.62
C HIS A 110 -1.61 2.30 7.99
N PHE A 111 -1.11 1.10 7.66
CA PHE A 111 0.09 0.88 6.86
C PHE A 111 -0.09 -0.32 5.93
N GLY A 112 0.54 -0.26 4.76
CA GLY A 112 0.72 -1.42 3.89
C GLY A 112 1.78 -2.38 4.44
N ASP A 113 1.44 -3.66 4.52
CA ASP A 113 2.38 -4.74 4.83
C ASP A 113 2.52 -5.63 3.59
N LYS A 114 3.75 -5.76 3.08
CA LYS A 114 4.05 -6.55 1.88
C LYS A 114 3.62 -8.01 1.99
N ASN A 115 3.54 -8.55 3.20
CA ASN A 115 3.21 -9.96 3.45
C ASN A 115 1.74 -10.16 3.85
N ARG A 116 0.92 -9.10 3.85
CA ARG A 116 -0.48 -9.21 4.24
C ARG A 116 -1.27 -10.05 3.24
N VAL A 117 -2.05 -10.99 3.76
CA VAL A 117 -3.15 -11.62 3.06
C VAL A 117 -4.44 -10.92 3.48
N ILE A 118 -5.10 -10.24 2.55
CA ILE A 118 -6.32 -9.48 2.82
C ILE A 118 -7.50 -10.39 2.54
N GLY A 119 -8.26 -10.74 3.58
CA GLY A 119 -9.53 -11.41 3.43
C GLY A 119 -10.67 -10.42 3.29
N TYR A 120 -11.59 -10.67 2.36
CA TYR A 120 -12.78 -9.84 2.21
C TYR A 120 -13.97 -10.61 1.61
N ARG A 121 -15.18 -10.10 1.89
CA ARG A 121 -16.43 -10.51 1.24
C ARG A 121 -17.28 -9.26 1.02
N PHE A 122 -17.80 -9.05 -0.18
CA PHE A 122 -18.90 -8.10 -0.42
C PHE A 122 -20.21 -8.86 -0.55
N ASN A 123 -21.19 -8.54 0.29
CA ASN A 123 -22.53 -9.12 0.24
C ASN A 123 -23.42 -8.33 -0.72
N GLU A 124 -23.21 -7.02 -0.80
CA GLU A 124 -23.96 -6.12 -1.66
C GLU A 124 -23.01 -5.15 -2.38
N ASP A 125 -23.31 -4.87 -3.64
CA ASP A 125 -22.70 -3.81 -4.45
C ASP A 125 -23.72 -3.41 -5.52
N SER A 126 -24.34 -2.25 -5.33
CA SER A 126 -25.38 -1.72 -6.22
C SER A 126 -24.84 -0.89 -7.40
N GLY A 127 -23.52 -0.92 -7.62
CA GLY A 127 -22.84 -0.23 -8.71
C GLY A 127 -21.88 0.85 -8.22
N ALA A 128 -21.05 0.54 -7.23
CA ALA A 128 -19.90 1.37 -6.92
C ALA A 128 -19.01 1.51 -8.17
N THR A 129 -18.32 2.64 -8.30
CA THR A 129 -17.45 2.86 -9.46
C THR A 129 -16.37 1.80 -9.51
N TYR A 130 -15.66 1.57 -8.39
CA TYR A 130 -14.82 0.39 -8.19
C TYR A 130 -14.88 -0.11 -6.74
N ILE A 131 -14.66 -1.41 -6.59
CA ILE A 131 -14.32 -2.08 -5.32
C ILE A 131 -12.90 -2.60 -5.48
N THR A 132 -11.99 -2.22 -4.58
CA THR A 132 -10.54 -2.44 -4.77
C THR A 132 -9.78 -2.47 -3.45
N LEU A 133 -8.69 -3.23 -3.38
CA LEU A 133 -7.65 -2.89 -2.41
C LEU A 133 -6.99 -1.60 -2.88
N TYR A 134 -6.82 -0.63 -1.98
CA TYR A 134 -6.33 0.71 -2.27
C TYR A 134 -5.34 1.14 -1.20
N GLY A 135 -4.24 1.77 -1.61
CA GLY A 135 -3.29 2.31 -0.65
C GLY A 135 -2.18 3.12 -1.28
N TRP A 136 -1.25 3.54 -0.43
CA TRP A 136 -0.16 4.42 -0.80
C TRP A 136 1.19 3.90 -0.35
N GLY A 137 2.23 4.22 -1.12
CA GLY A 137 3.61 4.24 -0.67
C GLY A 137 4.18 5.65 -0.84
N TYR A 138 5.05 6.07 0.07
CA TYR A 138 5.70 7.38 0.01
C TYR A 138 7.13 7.32 0.53
N ASP A 139 8.05 8.01 -0.15
CA ASP A 139 9.43 8.21 0.28
C ASP A 139 9.78 9.71 0.24
N LYS A 140 9.84 10.33 1.42
CA LYS A 140 10.20 11.75 1.58
C LYS A 140 11.62 12.10 1.16
N THR A 141 12.49 11.10 0.96
CA THR A 141 13.89 11.31 0.58
C THR A 141 14.09 11.32 -0.93
N MET A 142 13.12 10.82 -1.69
CA MET A 142 13.12 10.90 -3.15
C MET A 142 12.69 12.31 -3.62
N PRO A 143 13.28 12.85 -4.70
CA PRO A 143 12.87 14.15 -5.21
C PRO A 143 11.43 14.08 -5.74
N ALA A 144 10.61 15.08 -5.41
CA ALA A 144 9.21 15.16 -5.86
C ALA A 144 9.05 15.21 -7.40
N SER A 145 10.12 15.57 -8.13
CA SER A 145 10.16 15.50 -9.60
C SER A 145 10.25 14.08 -10.15
N ASN A 146 10.58 13.09 -9.33
CA ASN A 146 10.49 11.68 -9.68
C ASN A 146 9.10 11.15 -9.31
N PRO A 147 8.22 10.78 -10.26
CA PRO A 147 6.86 10.34 -9.93
C PRO A 147 6.77 9.05 -9.11
N ALA A 148 7.88 8.32 -8.91
CA ALA A 148 7.93 7.15 -8.04
C ALA A 148 8.17 7.48 -6.54
N HIS A 149 8.41 8.75 -6.19
CA HIS A 149 8.52 9.17 -4.78
C HIS A 149 7.22 8.92 -3.98
N LEU A 150 6.10 8.89 -4.70
CA LEU A 150 4.76 8.66 -4.19
C LEU A 150 4.05 7.72 -5.16
N VAL A 151 3.41 6.67 -4.65
CA VAL A 151 2.70 5.69 -5.47
C VAL A 151 1.35 5.43 -4.85
N GLU A 152 0.32 5.54 -5.67
CA GLU A 152 -1.03 5.08 -5.39
C GLU A 152 -1.19 3.68 -5.99
N TYR A 153 -1.70 2.69 -5.25
CA TYR A 153 -1.84 1.34 -5.79
C TYR A 153 -3.23 0.76 -5.61
N TYR A 154 -3.63 -0.05 -6.58
CA TYR A 154 -4.96 -0.60 -6.73
C TYR A 154 -4.91 -2.08 -7.11
N ILE A 155 -5.70 -2.90 -6.42
CA ILE A 155 -6.01 -4.28 -6.81
C ILE A 155 -7.52 -4.41 -6.96
N LEU A 156 -7.99 -4.20 -8.18
CA LEU A 156 -9.41 -4.13 -8.51
C LEU A 156 -10.10 -5.47 -8.25
N GLN A 157 -11.33 -5.44 -7.77
CA GLN A 157 -12.17 -6.62 -7.60
C GLN A 157 -13.45 -6.52 -8.42
N ARG A 158 -14.07 -5.34 -8.46
CA ARG A 158 -15.28 -5.04 -9.23
C ARG A 158 -15.23 -3.60 -9.74
N TRP A 159 -15.90 -3.31 -10.86
CA TRP A 159 -15.92 -1.98 -11.46
C TRP A 159 -17.10 -1.77 -12.42
N THR A 160 -17.54 -0.51 -12.60
CA THR A 160 -18.55 -0.16 -13.62
C THR A 160 -17.93 0.31 -14.93
N TYR A 161 -16.76 0.95 -14.86
CA TYR A 161 -15.88 1.19 -16.00
C TYR A 161 -14.44 0.88 -15.59
N ASP A 162 -13.57 0.57 -16.55
CA ASP A 162 -12.19 0.19 -16.26
C ASP A 162 -11.32 1.43 -15.94
N PRO A 163 -10.85 1.62 -14.69
CA PRO A 163 -9.98 2.74 -14.34
C PRO A 163 -8.57 2.60 -14.91
N SER A 164 -8.16 1.37 -15.24
CA SER A 164 -6.80 1.06 -15.69
C SER A 164 -6.62 1.22 -17.20
N LYS A 165 -7.69 1.58 -17.94
CA LYS A 165 -7.74 1.55 -19.42
C LYS A 165 -6.64 2.39 -20.09
N ASP A 166 -6.23 3.49 -19.47
CA ASP A 166 -5.22 4.42 -19.99
C ASP A 166 -3.81 4.11 -19.45
N GLY A 167 -3.66 3.03 -18.67
CA GLY A 167 -2.39 2.59 -18.11
C GLY A 167 -1.54 1.79 -19.09
N VAL A 168 -0.22 1.96 -19.00
CA VAL A 168 0.75 1.14 -19.72
C VAL A 168 0.72 -0.28 -19.16
N PHE A 169 0.48 -1.27 -20.01
CA PHE A 169 0.52 -2.69 -19.62
C PHE A 169 1.92 -3.10 -19.16
N GLY A 170 2.00 -3.87 -18.07
CA GLY A 170 3.24 -4.46 -17.58
C GLY A 170 3.34 -5.94 -17.90
N LYS A 171 2.60 -6.79 -17.16
CA LYS A 171 2.59 -8.25 -17.31
C LYS A 171 1.27 -8.87 -16.86
N LYS A 172 1.11 -10.16 -17.18
CA LYS A 172 0.12 -11.04 -16.54
C LYS A 172 0.78 -11.89 -15.46
N PHE A 173 0.01 -12.27 -14.45
CA PHE A 173 0.42 -13.22 -13.41
C PHE A 173 -0.81 -13.87 -12.77
N VAL A 174 -0.60 -14.93 -11.99
CA VAL A 174 -1.64 -15.59 -11.21
C VAL A 174 -1.35 -15.40 -9.74
N SER A 175 -2.35 -15.00 -8.96
CA SER A 175 -2.31 -14.95 -7.50
C SER A 175 -3.59 -15.60 -6.96
N ASN A 176 -3.45 -16.52 -6.00
CA ASN A 176 -4.57 -17.26 -5.40
C ASN A 176 -5.56 -17.86 -6.44
N GLY A 177 -5.02 -18.41 -7.54
CA GLY A 177 -5.82 -18.99 -8.63
C GLY A 177 -6.53 -17.98 -9.55
N VAL A 178 -6.31 -16.68 -9.38
CA VAL A 178 -6.90 -15.61 -10.20
C VAL A 178 -5.84 -15.02 -11.14
N GLU A 179 -6.15 -14.94 -12.44
CA GLU A 179 -5.29 -14.23 -13.41
C GLU A 179 -5.49 -12.71 -13.25
N TYR A 180 -4.38 -11.98 -13.11
CA TYR A 180 -4.33 -10.53 -13.10
C TYR A 180 -3.48 -10.00 -14.26
N SER A 181 -3.85 -8.83 -14.77
CA SER A 181 -3.01 -8.00 -15.64
C SER A 181 -2.63 -6.73 -14.89
N THR A 182 -1.36 -6.33 -14.98
CA THR A 182 -0.90 -5.08 -14.36
C THR A 182 -0.78 -3.92 -15.34
N TYR A 183 -1.07 -2.72 -14.85
CA TYR A 183 -0.98 -1.47 -15.60
C TYR A 183 -0.36 -0.37 -14.74
N ARG A 184 0.29 0.61 -15.36
CA ARG A 184 0.77 1.83 -14.69
C ARG A 184 0.30 3.07 -15.42
N SER A 185 -0.32 3.99 -14.68
CA SER A 185 -0.67 5.34 -15.17
C SER A 185 0.07 6.40 -14.37
N LEU A 186 0.04 7.64 -14.87
CA LEU A 186 0.59 8.81 -14.20
C LEU A 186 -0.55 9.77 -13.87
N ARG A 187 -0.58 10.27 -12.64
CA ARG A 187 -1.45 11.37 -12.22
C ARG A 187 -0.61 12.63 -12.18
N ASP A 188 -0.94 13.59 -13.03
CA ASP A 188 -0.20 14.87 -13.10
C ASP A 188 -0.94 15.97 -12.31
N GLN A 189 -0.25 16.55 -11.33
CA GLN A 189 -0.74 17.60 -10.44
C GLN A 189 -2.14 17.28 -9.86
N LYS A 190 -2.26 16.12 -9.21
CA LYS A 190 -3.50 15.65 -8.59
C LYS A 190 -3.40 15.58 -7.06
N PRO A 191 -4.55 15.62 -6.35
CA PRO A 191 -4.58 15.36 -4.92
C PRO A 191 -3.95 14.00 -4.56
N SER A 192 -3.31 13.94 -3.41
CA SER A 192 -2.66 12.76 -2.87
C SER A 192 -2.59 12.83 -1.34
N ILE A 193 -2.01 11.82 -0.67
CA ILE A 193 -1.73 11.86 0.77
C ILE A 193 -0.68 12.91 1.18
N ASN A 194 -0.03 13.57 0.20
CA ASN A 194 1.02 14.56 0.42
C ASN A 194 0.77 15.84 -0.40
N ASN A 195 -0.39 16.46 -0.24
CA ASN A 195 -0.88 17.57 -1.06
C ASN A 195 -1.00 17.22 -2.56
N THR A 196 -1.13 18.25 -3.40
CA THR A 196 -1.05 18.12 -4.87
C THR A 196 0.34 17.67 -5.30
N SER A 197 0.41 16.56 -6.05
CA SER A 197 1.66 15.99 -6.55
C SER A 197 1.49 15.36 -7.93
N THR A 198 2.61 15.04 -8.57
CA THR A 198 2.67 14.18 -9.77
C THR A 198 3.24 12.82 -9.37
N PHE A 199 2.45 11.75 -9.52
CA PHE A 199 2.75 10.43 -8.96
C PHE A 199 2.25 9.30 -9.86
N TYR A 200 2.83 8.11 -9.70
CA TYR A 200 2.35 6.93 -10.41
C TYR A 200 1.16 6.26 -9.72
N GLN A 201 0.32 5.62 -10.53
CA GLN A 201 -0.66 4.65 -10.06
C GLN A 201 -0.30 3.26 -10.56
N TYR A 202 -0.28 2.27 -9.68
CA TYR A 202 -0.04 0.87 -10.02
C TYR A 202 -1.34 0.08 -9.90
N TRP A 203 -1.70 -0.64 -10.96
CA TRP A 203 -2.95 -1.38 -11.05
C TRP A 203 -2.66 -2.87 -11.16
N SER A 204 -3.48 -3.67 -10.49
CA SER A 204 -3.70 -5.07 -10.79
C SER A 204 -5.18 -5.27 -11.07
N LYS A 205 -5.53 -5.70 -12.29
CA LYS A 205 -6.90 -5.94 -12.71
C LYS A 205 -7.11 -7.45 -12.95
N PRO A 206 -8.05 -8.11 -12.26
CA PRO A 206 -8.34 -9.51 -12.50
C PRO A 206 -8.97 -9.67 -13.88
N SER A 207 -8.78 -10.83 -14.51
CA SER A 207 -9.40 -11.15 -15.80
C SER A 207 -10.93 -11.12 -15.75
N GLU A 208 -11.51 -11.41 -14.58
CA GLU A 208 -12.95 -11.40 -14.33
C GLU A 208 -13.27 -10.68 -13.00
N GLN A 209 -14.38 -9.96 -12.97
CA GLN A 209 -14.86 -9.35 -11.71
C GLN A 209 -15.23 -10.42 -10.69
N ARG A 210 -14.95 -10.12 -9.41
CA ARG A 210 -15.28 -11.01 -8.31
C ARG A 210 -16.78 -10.99 -8.02
N GLN A 211 -17.35 -12.17 -7.79
CA GLN A 211 -18.77 -12.34 -7.48
C GLN A 211 -19.07 -11.93 -6.03
N LEU A 212 -20.25 -11.39 -5.77
CA LEU A 212 -20.73 -11.09 -4.42
C LEU A 212 -21.02 -12.39 -3.64
N GLY A 213 -21.10 -12.27 -2.31
CA GLY A 213 -21.47 -13.35 -1.39
C GLY A 213 -20.40 -14.43 -1.18
N LYS A 214 -19.18 -14.22 -1.67
CA LYS A 214 -18.05 -15.16 -1.57
C LYS A 214 -16.89 -14.55 -0.80
N ASP A 215 -16.18 -15.39 -0.06
CA ASP A 215 -14.89 -15.03 0.53
C ASP A 215 -13.80 -15.07 -0.53
N TYR A 216 -12.96 -14.04 -0.53
CA TYR A 216 -11.76 -13.97 -1.33
C TYR A 216 -10.59 -13.56 -0.46
N GLU A 217 -9.40 -13.89 -0.95
CA GLU A 217 -8.14 -13.47 -0.34
C GLU A 217 -7.24 -12.84 -1.41
N ILE A 218 -6.67 -11.67 -1.09
CA ILE A 218 -5.65 -11.00 -1.89
C ILE A 218 -4.31 -11.23 -1.21
N ASN A 219 -3.43 -11.99 -1.85
CA ASN A 219 -2.05 -12.13 -1.38
C ASN A 219 -1.22 -10.95 -1.89
N PHE A 220 -1.09 -9.91 -1.08
CA PHE A 220 -0.50 -8.64 -1.53
C PHE A 220 0.94 -8.78 -2.04
N ALA A 221 1.71 -9.75 -1.51
CA ALA A 221 3.08 -10.03 -1.92
C ALA A 221 3.18 -10.35 -3.43
N ASP A 222 2.21 -11.07 -3.99
CA ASP A 222 2.21 -11.45 -5.41
C ASP A 222 2.06 -10.22 -6.32
N HIS A 223 1.21 -9.26 -5.91
CA HIS A 223 0.99 -8.01 -6.64
C HIS A 223 2.22 -7.10 -6.56
N VAL A 224 2.79 -6.94 -5.36
CA VAL A 224 4.04 -6.21 -5.15
C VAL A 224 5.16 -6.80 -6.00
N LYS A 225 5.27 -8.13 -6.05
CA LYS A 225 6.22 -8.81 -6.91
C LYS A 225 5.95 -8.57 -8.40
N ALA A 226 4.71 -8.67 -8.84
CA ALA A 226 4.36 -8.49 -10.25
C ALA A 226 4.67 -7.07 -10.75
N TRP A 227 4.39 -6.04 -9.93
CA TRP A 227 4.80 -4.66 -10.22
C TRP A 227 6.33 -4.54 -10.28
N ALA A 228 7.04 -5.09 -9.29
CA ALA A 228 8.50 -5.05 -9.23
C ALA A 228 9.19 -5.77 -10.40
N ASP A 229 8.64 -6.89 -10.88
CA ASP A 229 9.13 -7.62 -12.06
C ASP A 229 9.11 -6.76 -13.34
N THR A 230 8.32 -5.68 -13.35
CA THR A 230 8.24 -4.69 -14.45
C THR A 230 8.99 -3.38 -14.15
N GLY A 231 9.77 -3.36 -13.07
CA GLY A 231 10.53 -2.19 -12.60
C GLY A 231 9.69 -1.16 -11.85
N TRP A 232 8.48 -1.50 -11.43
CA TRP A 232 7.57 -0.59 -10.72
C TRP A 232 7.65 -0.88 -9.23
N ILE A 233 8.48 -0.09 -8.53
CA ILE A 233 8.77 -0.29 -7.11
C ILE A 233 7.87 0.62 -6.29
N ILE A 234 7.10 0.05 -5.37
CA ILE A 234 6.38 0.85 -4.38
C ILE A 234 7.40 1.34 -3.32
N PRO A 235 7.46 2.66 -3.03
CA PRO A 235 8.28 3.20 -1.95
C PRO A 235 7.77 2.73 -0.57
N ASN A 236 8.27 3.33 0.51
CA ASN A 236 7.91 2.89 1.86
C ASN A 236 6.39 2.96 2.10
N MET A 237 5.78 1.84 2.52
CA MET A 237 4.34 1.72 2.83
C MET A 237 4.04 1.69 4.34
N LYS A 238 5.06 1.92 5.18
CA LYS A 238 4.97 1.91 6.64
C LYS A 238 5.58 3.19 7.22
N ASN A 239 4.94 4.32 6.92
CA ASN A 239 5.32 5.62 7.46
C ASN A 239 4.13 6.60 7.54
N PHE A 240 4.36 7.69 8.28
CA PHE A 240 3.48 8.84 8.47
C PHE A 240 4.14 10.14 7.95
N ASP A 241 5.00 10.04 6.94
CA ASP A 241 5.82 11.16 6.50
C ASP A 241 5.06 12.16 5.61
N ALA A 242 3.97 11.74 4.97
CA ALA A 242 3.18 12.51 4.01
C ALA A 242 2.22 13.49 4.70
N ASN A 243 1.93 14.67 4.16
CA ASN A 243 1.27 15.74 4.91
C ASN A 243 -0.15 15.49 5.40
N ASP A 244 -0.94 14.69 4.68
CA ASP A 244 -2.39 14.59 4.91
C ASP A 244 -2.78 13.24 5.53
N ASP A 245 -2.17 12.15 5.05
CA ASP A 245 -2.60 10.79 5.33
C ASP A 245 -1.40 9.82 5.47
N PRO A 246 -1.56 8.64 6.09
CA PRO A 246 -0.49 7.68 6.24
C PRO A 246 -0.37 6.89 4.94
N THR A 247 0.60 6.00 4.89
CA THR A 247 0.70 5.02 3.80
C THR A 247 -0.25 3.83 4.04
N TYR A 248 -1.55 4.12 4.20
CA TYR A 248 -2.58 3.11 4.50
C TYR A 248 -2.75 2.07 3.38
N GLN A 249 -3.48 1.01 3.73
CA GLN A 249 -3.98 -0.02 2.83
C GLN A 249 -5.40 -0.41 3.27
N VAL A 250 -6.40 -0.14 2.43
CA VAL A 250 -7.82 -0.36 2.74
C VAL A 250 -8.53 -1.11 1.62
N MET A 251 -9.59 -1.82 1.98
CA MET A 251 -10.57 -2.33 1.01
C MET A 251 -11.56 -1.21 0.71
N ALA A 252 -11.29 -0.45 -0.35
CA ALA A 252 -12.03 0.76 -0.70
C ALA A 252 -13.27 0.47 -1.56
N VAL A 253 -14.31 1.26 -1.29
CA VAL A 253 -15.43 1.53 -2.16
C VAL A 253 -15.21 2.94 -2.73
N GLU A 254 -15.12 3.04 -4.05
CA GLU A 254 -15.03 4.31 -4.75
C GLU A 254 -16.29 4.55 -5.57
N VAL A 255 -16.84 5.75 -5.47
CA VAL A 255 -18.05 6.16 -6.18
C VAL A 255 -17.81 7.54 -6.78
N PHE A 256 -17.79 7.64 -8.09
CA PHE A 256 -17.56 8.89 -8.81
C PHE A 256 -18.80 9.27 -9.61
N ASN A 257 -19.29 10.49 -9.39
CA ASN A 257 -20.43 11.08 -10.08
C ASN A 257 -21.66 10.13 -10.22
N PRO A 258 -22.17 9.53 -9.12
CA PRO A 258 -23.25 8.56 -9.21
C PRO A 258 -24.56 9.24 -9.61
N GLY A 259 -25.24 8.67 -10.61
CA GLY A 259 -26.57 9.15 -11.04
C GLY A 259 -27.72 8.71 -10.13
N LYS A 260 -27.50 7.74 -9.24
CA LYS A 260 -28.51 7.17 -8.33
C LYS A 260 -27.89 6.86 -6.96
N ASN A 261 -28.74 6.80 -5.94
CA ASN A 261 -28.34 6.27 -4.63
C ASN A 261 -27.87 4.82 -4.77
N GLY A 262 -27.07 4.37 -3.81
CA GLY A 262 -26.70 2.99 -3.72
C GLY A 262 -25.94 2.66 -2.46
N THR A 263 -25.61 1.38 -2.35
CA THR A 263 -24.85 0.79 -1.26
C THR A 263 -23.81 -0.22 -1.76
N ALA A 264 -22.76 -0.39 -0.96
CA ALA A 264 -21.85 -1.51 -1.00
C ALA A 264 -21.54 -1.93 0.45
N SER A 265 -21.75 -3.21 0.77
CA SER A 265 -21.59 -3.74 2.13
C SER A 265 -20.87 -5.07 2.11
N GLY A 266 -20.15 -5.35 3.19
CA GLY A 266 -19.28 -6.49 3.26
C GLY A 266 -18.50 -6.58 4.56
N ARG A 267 -17.46 -7.40 4.52
CA ARG A 267 -16.53 -7.61 5.62
C ARG A 267 -15.09 -7.61 5.12
N VAL A 268 -14.17 -7.04 5.89
CA VAL A 268 -12.72 -7.16 5.70
C VAL A 268 -12.06 -7.77 6.95
N TRP A 269 -11.00 -8.54 6.76
CA TRP A 269 -10.18 -9.08 7.86
C TRP A 269 -8.74 -9.35 7.40
N ASP A 270 -7.82 -9.50 8.36
CA ASP A 270 -6.47 -9.99 8.08
C ASP A 270 -6.48 -11.52 8.03
N ALA A 271 -6.16 -12.09 6.87
CA ALA A 271 -6.16 -13.53 6.64
C ALA A 271 -4.75 -14.16 6.76
N SER A 272 -3.73 -13.39 7.16
CA SER A 272 -2.33 -13.85 7.16
C SER A 272 -2.02 -14.96 8.17
N HIS A 273 -2.95 -15.26 9.09
CA HIS A 273 -2.76 -16.24 10.17
C HIS A 273 -3.73 -17.43 10.13
N LYS A 274 -4.36 -17.69 8.97
CA LYS A 274 -5.19 -18.89 8.78
C LYS A 274 -4.35 -20.14 8.54
#